data_AF-A0A8X6YDJ9-F1
#
_entry.id   AF-A0A8X6YDJ9-F1
#
_cell.length_a   1.000
_cell.length_b   1.000
_cell.length_c   1.000
_cell.angle_alpha   90.00
_cell.angle_beta   90.00
_cell.angle_gamma   90.00
#
_symmetry.space_group_name_H-M   'P 1'
#
loop_
_entity.id
_entity.type
_entity.pdbx_description
1 polymer ?
#
loop_
_entity_poly.entity_id
_entity_poly.type
_entity_poly.pdbx_seq_one_letter_code
_entity_poly.pdbx_strand_id
1 'polypeptide(L)'
;MSEYELDLDLEEEEVSDCESERDYDDDNDIDNDNDENDDNESDEDTEDASETDMVKQEEEYTEIKEQMYQDKLSNLKKQLKQLEDGVHPDYLKRLKRLEQNFQNRQLLNEVFERVEIERIERDYLLERAAAHKEYEEKKVELRENLISDLEEKKRMIEAERSSMELTCDKSSLQVADHAIARRLILEDSMEVKPVTTRKLRRRPNDPLPVPEKRRKTLPTQLNFLLDDSEIMEDIKFIHKAMKDHLVSNGELQ
;
A
#
# COMPACT_ATOMS: atom_id res chain seq x y z
N MET A 1 43.86 6.66 -7.18
CA MET A 1 43.44 7.15 -5.86
C MET A 1 42.56 8.37 -6.07
N SER A 2 41.24 8.18 -6.01
CA SER A 2 40.27 9.08 -5.38
C SER A 2 38.89 8.47 -5.64
N GLU A 3 38.48 7.57 -4.74
CA GLU A 3 37.08 7.16 -4.64
C GLU A 3 36.37 8.28 -3.89
N TYR A 4 35.37 8.88 -4.53
CA TYR A 4 34.45 9.80 -3.88
C TYR A 4 33.32 8.97 -3.29
N GLU A 5 33.45 8.71 -1.99
CA GLU A 5 32.39 8.19 -1.13
C GLU A 5 31.39 9.34 -0.93
N LEU A 6 30.17 9.20 -1.47
CA LEU A 6 29.08 10.13 -1.22
C LEU A 6 28.17 9.50 -0.16
N ASP A 7 28.47 9.81 1.09
CA ASP A 7 27.58 9.54 2.22
C ASP A 7 26.34 10.43 2.07
N LEU A 8 25.23 9.81 1.68
CA LEU A 8 23.90 10.42 1.66
C LEU A 8 23.13 9.90 2.88
N ASP A 9 23.35 10.57 4.01
CA ASP A 9 22.49 10.46 5.19
C ASP A 9 21.11 11.03 4.83
N LEU A 10 20.17 10.12 4.52
CA LEU A 10 18.75 10.42 4.35
C LEU A 10 18.10 10.50 5.74
N GLU A 11 18.02 11.71 6.29
CA GLU A 11 17.15 12.01 7.42
C GLU A 11 15.68 11.88 6.97
N GLU A 12 14.93 10.94 7.57
CA GLU A 12 13.48 10.83 7.41
C GLU A 12 12.80 12.05 8.07
N GLU A 13 12.31 12.99 7.25
CA GLU A 13 11.53 14.13 7.73
C GLU A 13 10.06 13.72 7.85
N GLU A 14 9.56 13.58 9.10
CA GLU A 14 8.14 13.37 9.38
C GLU A 14 7.31 14.58 8.91
N VAL A 15 6.39 14.34 7.98
CA VAL A 15 5.48 15.36 7.46
C VAL A 15 4.34 15.56 8.46
N SER A 16 4.32 16.74 9.10
CA SER A 16 3.28 17.22 10.01
C SER A 16 1.95 17.42 9.27
N ASP A 17 0.93 16.66 9.66
CA ASP A 17 -0.46 16.83 9.23
C ASP A 17 -1.02 18.14 9.83
N CYS A 18 -1.38 19.10 8.99
CA CYS A 18 -1.91 20.40 9.40
C CYS A 18 -3.39 20.48 8.97
N GLU A 19 -4.28 19.99 9.83
CA GLU A 19 -5.72 20.22 9.68
C GLU A 19 -6.11 21.56 10.36
N SER A 20 -6.46 22.54 9.54
CA SER A 20 -7.22 23.74 9.94
C SER A 20 -8.04 24.18 8.71
N GLU A 21 -9.31 24.57 8.74
CA GLU A 21 -10.10 25.31 9.73
C GLU A 21 -11.58 24.94 9.59
N ARG A 22 -12.33 24.97 10.70
CA ARG A 22 -13.81 25.00 10.66
C ARG A 22 -14.23 26.47 10.69
N ASP A 23 -14.75 26.97 9.58
CA ASP A 23 -15.49 28.23 9.55
C ASP A 23 -16.83 28.03 10.27
N TYR A 24 -16.97 28.63 11.46
CA TYR A 24 -18.27 28.83 12.10
C TYR A 24 -18.87 30.11 11.50
N ASP A 25 -19.92 29.95 10.70
CA ASP A 25 -20.72 31.07 10.19
C ASP A 25 -21.54 31.71 11.32
N ASP A 26 -21.59 33.04 11.22
CA ASP A 26 -22.14 34.09 12.09
C ASP A 26 -23.68 34.10 12.13
N ASP A 27 -24.28 33.63 13.25
CA ASP A 27 -25.70 33.78 13.55
C ASP A 27 -25.99 35.21 14.02
N ASN A 28 -26.45 36.08 13.12
CA ASN A 28 -27.07 37.36 13.46
C ASN A 28 -28.56 37.14 13.81
N ASP A 29 -28.85 36.81 15.07
CA ASP A 29 -30.20 36.92 15.62
C ASP A 29 -30.49 38.39 15.97
N ILE A 30 -31.36 39.02 15.17
CA ILE A 30 -31.96 40.32 15.49
C ILE A 30 -33.28 40.04 16.22
N ASP A 31 -33.22 39.97 17.53
CA ASP A 31 -34.40 40.02 18.40
C ASP A 31 -34.93 41.46 18.42
N ASN A 32 -36.04 41.68 17.72
CA ASN A 32 -36.76 42.95 17.73
C ASN A 32 -37.96 42.82 18.69
N ASP A 33 -37.67 42.89 19.99
CA ASP A 33 -38.69 42.97 21.05
C ASP A 33 -39.33 44.37 21.02
N ASN A 34 -40.45 44.48 20.30
CA ASN A 34 -41.31 45.66 20.36
C ASN A 34 -42.52 45.33 21.26
N ASP A 35 -42.33 45.51 22.56
CA ASP A 35 -43.37 45.37 23.59
C ASP A 35 -44.03 46.74 23.80
N GLU A 36 -45.03 47.07 22.97
CA GLU A 36 -45.92 48.21 23.19
C GLU A 36 -47.24 47.70 23.78
N ASN A 37 -47.30 47.65 25.10
CA ASN A 37 -48.56 47.62 25.86
C ASN A 37 -49.11 49.05 25.88
N ASP A 38 -50.15 49.32 25.09
CA ASP A 38 -50.97 50.53 25.20
C ASP A 38 -52.36 50.15 25.72
N ASP A 39 -52.48 50.11 27.05
CA ASP A 39 -53.74 50.00 27.77
C ASP A 39 -54.50 51.34 27.64
N ASN A 40 -55.25 51.50 26.54
CA ASN A 40 -56.23 52.59 26.41
C ASN A 40 -57.59 52.14 26.95
N GLU A 41 -57.84 52.41 28.24
CA GLU A 41 -59.20 52.52 28.79
C GLU A 41 -59.86 53.79 28.21
N SER A 42 -60.59 53.64 27.10
CA SER A 42 -61.44 54.71 26.54
C SER A 42 -62.90 54.44 26.87
N ASP A 43 -63.49 55.42 27.57
CA ASP A 43 -64.89 55.50 28.01
C ASP A 43 -65.88 55.23 26.86
N GLU A 44 -66.84 54.37 27.17
CA GLU A 44 -67.87 53.77 26.32
C GLU A 44 -69.02 54.76 26.10
N ASP A 45 -68.88 55.71 25.16
CA ASP A 45 -69.99 56.56 24.70
C ASP A 45 -69.76 57.11 23.27
N THR A 46 -69.23 56.28 22.35
CA THR A 46 -69.10 56.61 20.91
C THR A 46 -69.16 55.36 20.00
N GLU A 47 -70.10 54.45 20.25
CA GLU A 47 -70.21 53.18 19.50
C GLU A 47 -70.67 53.32 18.03
N ASP A 48 -71.26 54.45 17.63
CA ASP A 48 -71.80 54.65 16.26
C ASP A 48 -70.77 55.22 15.26
N ALA A 49 -69.62 55.71 15.75
CA ALA A 49 -68.54 56.22 14.87
C ALA A 49 -67.44 55.17 14.64
N SER A 50 -67.17 54.30 15.62
CA SER A 50 -66.10 53.31 15.55
C SER A 50 -66.42 52.14 14.63
N GLU A 51 -67.69 51.74 14.49
CA GLU A 51 -68.08 50.60 13.63
C GLU A 51 -67.78 50.90 12.15
N THR A 52 -68.02 52.14 11.70
CA THR A 52 -67.66 52.57 10.34
C THR A 52 -66.16 52.75 10.12
N ASP A 53 -65.37 53.00 11.17
CA ASP A 53 -63.91 53.09 11.06
C ASP A 53 -63.24 51.72 11.18
N MET A 54 -63.79 50.78 11.95
CA MET A 54 -63.36 49.37 11.99
C MET A 54 -63.53 48.69 10.63
N VAL A 55 -64.67 48.92 9.95
CA VAL A 55 -64.92 48.37 8.60
C VAL A 55 -63.92 48.94 7.57
N LYS A 56 -63.62 50.24 7.63
CA LYS A 56 -62.60 50.85 6.76
C LYS A 56 -61.20 50.30 7.06
N GLN A 57 -60.87 50.08 8.32
CA GLN A 57 -59.58 49.53 8.74
C GLN A 57 -59.42 48.07 8.32
N GLU A 58 -60.50 47.27 8.33
CA GLU A 58 -60.52 45.93 7.76
C GLU A 58 -60.36 45.94 6.24
N GLU A 59 -61.04 46.84 5.53
CA GLU A 59 -60.89 47.02 4.08
C GLU A 59 -59.45 47.44 3.72
N GLU A 60 -58.88 48.41 4.42
CA GLU A 60 -57.49 48.85 4.25
C GLU A 60 -56.49 47.72 4.54
N TYR A 61 -56.74 46.91 5.58
CA TYR A 61 -55.94 45.73 5.89
C TYR A 61 -56.02 44.65 4.79
N THR A 62 -57.19 44.47 4.18
CA THR A 62 -57.33 43.55 3.04
C THR A 62 -56.63 44.06 1.78
N GLU A 63 -56.69 45.37 1.49
CA GLU A 63 -55.96 46.00 0.39
C GLU A 63 -54.44 45.91 0.60
N ILE A 64 -53.95 46.16 1.81
CA ILE A 64 -52.52 46.03 2.14
C ILE A 64 -52.07 44.57 1.95
N LYS A 65 -52.85 43.59 2.40
CA LYS A 65 -52.56 42.18 2.16
C LYS A 65 -52.52 41.86 0.67
N GLU A 66 -53.49 42.33 -0.09
CA GLU A 66 -53.53 42.12 -1.54
C GLU A 66 -52.30 42.73 -2.23
N GLN A 67 -51.90 43.96 -1.84
CA GLN A 67 -50.70 44.61 -2.34
C GLN A 67 -49.43 43.79 -2.02
N MET A 68 -49.31 43.30 -0.77
CA MET A 68 -48.20 42.43 -0.37
C MET A 68 -48.15 41.12 -1.16
N TYR A 69 -49.30 40.53 -1.48
CA TYR A 69 -49.37 39.34 -2.34
C TYR A 69 -48.96 39.65 -3.79
N GLN A 70 -49.42 40.76 -4.35
CA GLN A 70 -49.04 41.20 -5.70
C GLN A 70 -47.54 41.49 -5.79
N ASP A 71 -46.95 42.14 -4.77
CA ASP A 71 -45.52 42.41 -4.68
C ASP A 71 -44.70 41.14 -4.51
N LYS A 72 -45.16 40.20 -3.67
CA LYS A 72 -44.51 38.89 -3.52
C LYS A 72 -44.54 38.09 -4.81
N LEU A 73 -45.67 38.10 -5.52
CA LEU A 73 -45.79 37.46 -6.83
C LEU A 73 -44.88 38.12 -7.87
N SER A 74 -44.77 39.45 -7.85
CA SER A 74 -43.86 40.21 -8.72
C SER A 74 -42.39 39.87 -8.45
N ASN A 75 -42.00 39.76 -7.17
CA ASN A 75 -40.65 39.37 -6.77
C ASN A 75 -40.32 37.93 -7.20
N LEU A 76 -41.24 36.99 -7.01
CA LEU A 76 -41.06 35.60 -7.47
C LEU A 76 -40.95 35.52 -8.99
N LYS A 77 -41.78 36.26 -9.73
CA LYS A 77 -41.67 36.34 -11.20
C LYS A 77 -40.34 36.94 -11.65
N LYS A 78 -39.83 37.96 -10.96
CA LYS A 78 -38.50 38.54 -11.23
C LYS A 78 -37.38 37.55 -10.97
N GLN A 79 -37.41 36.82 -9.85
CA GLN A 79 -36.43 35.79 -9.53
C GLN A 79 -36.45 34.65 -10.54
N LEU A 80 -37.65 34.21 -10.96
CA LEU A 80 -37.82 33.18 -11.99
C LEU A 80 -37.23 33.65 -13.32
N LYS A 81 -37.50 34.89 -13.73
CA LYS A 81 -36.89 35.48 -14.92
C LYS A 81 -35.36 35.60 -14.80
N GLN A 82 -34.84 36.00 -13.64
CA GLN A 82 -33.40 36.05 -13.38
C GLN A 82 -32.76 34.66 -13.44
N LEU A 83 -33.48 33.60 -13.04
CA LEU A 83 -33.02 32.22 -13.19
C LEU A 83 -33.07 31.76 -14.65
N GLU A 84 -34.14 32.07 -15.40
CA GLU A 84 -34.25 31.80 -16.84
C GLU A 84 -33.14 32.49 -17.64
N ASP A 85 -32.83 33.74 -17.29
CA ASP A 85 -31.75 34.53 -17.88
C ASP A 85 -30.35 34.11 -17.34
N GLY A 86 -30.29 33.25 -16.31
CA GLY A 86 -29.04 32.76 -15.69
C GLY A 86 -28.27 33.80 -14.86
N VAL A 87 -28.90 34.93 -14.51
CA VAL A 87 -28.29 36.06 -13.78
C VAL A 87 -28.61 36.05 -12.29
N HIS A 88 -29.39 35.06 -11.81
CA HIS A 88 -29.74 34.98 -10.39
C HIS A 88 -28.48 34.92 -9.50
N PRO A 89 -28.36 35.78 -8.48
CA PRO A 89 -27.12 35.93 -7.71
C PRO A 89 -26.69 34.63 -7.01
N ASP A 90 -27.63 33.85 -6.48
CA ASP A 90 -27.30 32.59 -5.80
C ASP A 90 -26.85 31.50 -6.78
N TYR A 91 -27.38 31.51 -8.01
CA TYR A 91 -26.92 30.62 -9.06
C TYR A 91 -25.47 30.96 -9.44
N LEU A 92 -25.17 32.24 -9.65
CA LEU A 92 -23.82 32.72 -9.96
C LEU A 92 -22.83 32.41 -8.83
N LYS A 93 -23.22 32.58 -7.56
CA LYS A 93 -22.40 32.17 -6.40
C LYS A 93 -22.10 30.68 -6.44
N ARG A 94 -23.11 29.84 -6.72
CA ARG A 94 -22.91 28.38 -6.81
C ARG A 94 -22.01 28.00 -7.99
N LEU A 95 -22.18 28.65 -9.13
CA LEU A 95 -21.35 28.44 -10.32
C LEU A 95 -19.90 28.83 -10.04
N LYS A 96 -19.66 29.98 -9.40
CA LYS A 96 -18.31 30.42 -9.00
C LYS A 96 -17.65 29.43 -8.04
N ARG A 97 -18.38 28.89 -7.06
CA ARG A 97 -17.87 27.85 -6.15
C ARG A 97 -17.52 26.56 -6.92
N LEU A 98 -18.36 26.16 -7.86
CA LEU A 98 -18.12 24.97 -8.69
C LEU A 98 -16.85 25.15 -9.55
N GLU A 99 -16.70 26.32 -10.17
CA GLU A 99 -15.54 26.69 -10.97
C GLU A 99 -14.26 26.67 -10.13
N GLN A 100 -14.29 27.26 -8.93
CA GLN A 100 -13.15 27.22 -8.01
C GLN A 100 -12.79 25.77 -7.63
N ASN A 101 -13.78 24.94 -7.32
CA ASN A 101 -13.55 23.53 -7.00
C ASN A 101 -12.96 22.75 -8.18
N PHE A 102 -13.41 23.04 -9.40
CA PHE A 102 -12.86 22.45 -10.60
C PHE A 102 -11.39 22.84 -10.80
N GLN A 103 -11.07 24.13 -10.70
CA GLN A 103 -9.71 24.64 -10.81
C GLN A 103 -8.79 24.07 -9.72
N ASN A 104 -9.27 24.01 -8.48
CA ASN A 104 -8.53 23.39 -7.37
C ASN A 104 -8.26 21.91 -7.64
N ARG A 105 -9.24 21.16 -8.15
CA ARG A 105 -9.07 19.75 -8.51
C ARG A 105 -8.09 19.56 -9.65
N GLN A 106 -8.11 20.45 -10.64
CA GLN A 106 -7.14 20.43 -11.74
C GLN A 106 -5.71 20.63 -11.21
N LEU A 107 -5.51 21.65 -10.38
CA LEU A 107 -4.21 21.93 -9.75
C LEU A 107 -3.73 20.75 -8.89
N LEU A 108 -4.63 20.18 -8.09
CA LEU A 108 -4.30 19.04 -7.23
C LEU A 108 -3.86 17.84 -8.07
N ASN A 109 -4.55 17.55 -9.18
CA ASN A 109 -4.17 16.46 -10.08
C ASN A 109 -2.78 16.72 -10.70
N GLU A 110 -2.48 17.94 -11.13
CA GLU A 110 -1.16 18.29 -11.68
C GLU A 110 -0.03 18.15 -10.65
N VAL A 111 -0.29 18.56 -9.41
CA VAL A 111 0.68 18.37 -8.31
C VAL A 111 0.87 16.89 -8.01
N PHE A 112 -0.22 16.13 -7.93
CA PHE A 112 -0.19 14.69 -7.67
C PHE A 112 0.62 13.94 -8.73
N GLU A 113 0.39 14.24 -10.01
CA GLU A 113 1.14 13.64 -11.11
C GLU A 113 2.65 13.89 -10.97
N ARG A 114 3.06 15.13 -10.70
CA ARG A 114 4.49 15.45 -10.50
C ARG A 114 5.12 14.68 -9.34
N VAL A 115 4.45 14.67 -8.19
CA VAL A 115 4.95 13.99 -6.99
C VAL A 115 5.04 12.48 -7.24
N GLU A 116 4.07 11.88 -7.92
CA GLU A 116 4.09 10.45 -8.22
C GLU A 116 5.22 10.10 -9.19
N ILE A 117 5.47 10.93 -10.20
CA ILE A 117 6.63 10.77 -11.10
C ILE A 117 7.94 10.82 -10.30
N GLU A 118 8.13 11.83 -9.46
CA GLU A 118 9.33 11.96 -8.63
C GLU A 118 9.51 10.78 -7.67
N ARG A 119 8.41 10.25 -7.13
CA ARG A 119 8.41 9.06 -6.29
C ARG A 119 8.86 7.83 -7.06
N ILE A 120 8.28 7.58 -8.23
CA ILE A 120 8.64 6.45 -9.10
C ILE A 120 10.11 6.54 -9.52
N GLU A 121 10.60 7.74 -9.86
CA GLU A 121 12.00 7.93 -10.23
C GLU A 121 12.95 7.61 -9.08
N ARG A 122 12.62 8.04 -7.86
CA ARG A 122 13.40 7.73 -6.66
C ARG A 122 13.41 6.22 -6.38
N ASP A 123 12.25 5.57 -6.40
CA ASP A 123 12.13 4.13 -6.20
C ASP A 123 12.94 3.36 -7.25
N TYR A 124 12.88 3.78 -8.52
CA TYR A 124 13.67 3.20 -9.60
C TYR A 124 15.19 3.33 -9.37
N LEU A 125 15.65 4.49 -8.92
CA LEU A 125 17.08 4.71 -8.64
C LEU A 125 17.57 3.83 -7.48
N LEU A 126 16.77 3.73 -6.41
CA LEU A 126 17.07 2.88 -5.27
C LEU A 126 17.11 1.40 -5.66
N GLU A 127 16.11 0.93 -6.41
CA GLU A 127 16.04 -0.45 -6.88
C GLU A 127 17.24 -0.79 -7.78
N ARG A 128 17.61 0.11 -8.69
CA ARG A 128 18.78 -0.08 -9.54
C ARG A 128 20.08 -0.17 -8.73
N ALA A 129 20.23 0.65 -7.68
CA ALA A 129 21.39 0.61 -6.80
C ALA A 129 21.42 -0.68 -5.96
N ALA A 130 20.26 -1.10 -5.44
CA ALA A 130 20.11 -2.34 -4.68
C ALA A 130 20.47 -3.56 -5.54
N ALA A 131 19.94 -3.65 -6.76
CA ALA A 131 20.25 -4.73 -7.70
C ALA A 131 21.74 -4.79 -8.05
N HIS A 132 22.38 -3.64 -8.24
CA HIS A 132 23.83 -3.58 -8.49
C HIS A 132 24.64 -4.05 -7.26
N LYS A 133 24.26 -3.60 -6.07
CA LYS A 133 24.89 -4.01 -4.81
C LYS A 133 24.75 -5.53 -4.59
N GLU A 134 23.55 -6.08 -4.75
CA GLU A 134 23.28 -7.51 -4.62
C GLU A 134 24.11 -8.34 -5.63
N TYR A 135 24.28 -7.85 -6.86
CA TYR A 135 25.12 -8.50 -7.85
C TYR A 135 26.59 -8.59 -7.41
N GLU A 136 27.17 -7.48 -6.94
CA GLU A 136 28.55 -7.48 -6.46
C GLU A 136 28.72 -8.33 -5.18
N GLU A 137 27.74 -8.32 -4.27
CA GLU A 137 27.73 -9.18 -3.08
C GLU A 137 27.72 -10.66 -3.46
N LYS A 138 26.82 -11.10 -4.34
CA LYS A 138 26.75 -12.51 -4.82
C LYS A 138 28.05 -12.94 -5.50
N LYS A 139 28.68 -12.04 -6.24
CA LYS A 139 29.95 -12.29 -6.93
C LYS A 139 31.09 -12.48 -5.92
N VAL A 140 31.10 -11.73 -4.81
CA VAL A 140 32.04 -11.95 -3.70
C VAL A 140 31.73 -13.26 -3.00
N GLU A 141 30.47 -13.52 -2.65
CA GLU A 141 30.01 -14.75 -2.01
C GLU A 141 30.43 -16.02 -2.80
N LEU A 142 30.24 -16.01 -4.12
CA LEU A 142 30.66 -17.11 -5.00
C LEU A 142 32.17 -17.37 -4.95
N ARG A 143 32.98 -16.30 -4.84
CA ARG A 143 34.44 -16.43 -4.72
C ARG A 143 34.82 -16.98 -3.35
N GLU A 144 34.19 -16.50 -2.29
CA GLU A 144 34.43 -16.96 -0.92
C GLU A 144 34.02 -18.43 -0.74
N ASN A 145 32.87 -18.83 -1.28
CA ASN A 145 32.43 -20.23 -1.32
C ASN A 145 33.44 -21.12 -2.05
N LEU A 146 33.94 -20.69 -3.21
CA LEU A 146 34.96 -21.45 -3.94
C LEU A 146 36.26 -21.58 -3.14
N ILE A 147 36.70 -20.52 -2.46
CA ILE A 147 37.88 -20.56 -1.59
C ILE A 147 37.64 -21.55 -0.44
N SER A 148 36.49 -21.47 0.22
CA SER A 148 36.11 -22.36 1.32
C SER A 148 36.12 -23.84 0.89
N ASP A 149 35.52 -24.15 -0.26
CA ASP A 149 35.52 -25.51 -0.83
C ASP A 149 36.93 -26.04 -1.11
N LEU A 150 37.83 -25.18 -1.60
CA LEU A 150 39.21 -25.55 -1.88
C LEU A 150 40.01 -25.74 -0.58
N GLU A 151 39.78 -24.91 0.43
CA GLU A 151 40.38 -25.05 1.76
C GLU A 151 39.89 -26.32 2.48
N GLU A 152 38.61 -26.67 2.37
CA GLU A 152 38.07 -27.91 2.91
C GLU A 152 38.65 -29.13 2.20
N LYS A 153 38.72 -29.12 0.86
CA LYS A 153 39.38 -30.20 0.09
C LYS A 153 40.85 -30.36 0.49
N LYS A 154 41.58 -29.25 0.66
CA LYS A 154 42.95 -29.28 1.16
C LYS A 154 43.02 -29.93 2.54
N ARG A 155 42.14 -29.53 3.47
CA ARG A 155 42.06 -30.10 4.83
C ARG A 155 41.73 -31.60 4.80
N MET A 156 40.82 -32.02 3.93
CA MET A 156 40.49 -33.45 3.74
C MET A 156 41.70 -34.25 3.28
N ILE A 157 42.44 -33.77 2.27
CA ILE A 157 43.65 -34.43 1.76
C ILE A 157 44.72 -34.50 2.87
N GLU A 158 44.91 -33.44 3.63
CA GLU A 158 45.85 -33.42 4.75
C GLU A 158 45.44 -34.41 5.87
N ALA A 159 44.14 -34.52 6.16
CA ALA A 159 43.60 -35.47 7.12
C ALA A 159 43.76 -36.93 6.64
N GLU A 160 43.44 -37.21 5.37
CA GLU A 160 43.66 -38.52 4.75
C GLU A 160 45.14 -38.90 4.75
N ARG A 161 46.03 -37.96 4.39
CA ARG A 161 47.48 -38.17 4.42
C ARG A 161 47.97 -38.48 5.84
N SER A 162 47.54 -37.71 6.84
CA SER A 162 47.93 -37.97 8.24
C SER A 162 47.39 -39.31 8.74
N SER A 163 46.17 -39.69 8.34
CA SER A 163 45.60 -41.01 8.60
C SER A 163 46.42 -42.13 7.96
N MET A 164 46.86 -41.95 6.70
CA MET A 164 47.73 -42.89 6.01
C MET A 164 49.09 -43.03 6.68
N GLU A 165 49.75 -41.93 7.07
CA GLU A 165 51.04 -41.96 7.78
C GLU A 165 50.92 -42.76 9.10
N LEU A 166 49.88 -42.50 9.90
CA LEU A 166 49.62 -43.21 11.15
C LEU A 166 49.23 -44.69 10.97
N THR A 167 48.65 -45.05 9.82
CA THR A 167 48.24 -46.43 9.51
C THR A 167 49.39 -47.24 8.90
N CYS A 168 50.27 -46.59 8.12
CA CYS A 168 51.42 -47.22 7.47
C CYS A 168 52.48 -47.69 8.49
N ASP A 169 52.66 -46.96 9.60
CA ASP A 169 53.60 -47.31 10.68
C ASP A 169 53.24 -48.61 11.43
N LYS A 170 52.05 -49.19 11.21
CA LYS A 170 51.68 -50.51 11.76
C LYS A 170 52.04 -51.68 10.83
N SER A 171 52.45 -51.39 9.60
CA SER A 171 52.79 -52.40 8.57
C SER A 171 54.29 -52.53 8.30
N SER A 172 55.11 -51.68 8.91
CA SER A 172 56.58 -51.66 8.79
C SER A 172 57.30 -52.77 9.57
N LEU A 173 56.57 -53.80 10.04
CA LEU A 173 57.15 -55.03 10.58
C LEU A 173 56.92 -56.22 9.63
N GLN A 174 57.35 -56.12 8.36
CA GLN A 174 57.84 -57.23 7.51
C GLN A 174 58.10 -56.73 6.07
N VAL A 175 59.37 -56.56 5.73
CA VAL A 175 59.89 -55.90 4.51
C VAL A 175 59.79 -56.80 3.25
N ALA A 176 58.95 -57.84 3.24
CA ALA A 176 58.83 -58.75 2.10
C ALA A 176 57.65 -58.45 1.16
N ASP A 177 56.60 -57.77 1.63
CA ASP A 177 55.32 -57.71 0.88
C ASP A 177 54.95 -56.34 0.33
N HIS A 178 55.93 -55.42 0.22
CA HIS A 178 55.67 -54.04 -0.23
C HIS A 178 55.15 -53.98 -1.69
N ALA A 179 55.57 -54.93 -2.54
CA ALA A 179 55.08 -55.05 -3.92
C ALA A 179 53.66 -55.64 -4.02
N ILE A 180 53.30 -56.54 -3.10
CA ILE A 180 51.96 -57.16 -3.02
C ILE A 180 50.97 -56.16 -2.44
N ALA A 181 51.36 -55.43 -1.40
CA ALA A 181 50.56 -54.37 -0.79
C ALA A 181 50.28 -53.22 -1.77
N ARG A 182 51.26 -52.77 -2.55
CA ARG A 182 51.04 -51.73 -3.59
C ARG A 182 50.04 -52.18 -4.66
N ARG A 183 50.05 -53.46 -5.05
CA ARG A 183 49.12 -54.02 -6.02
C ARG A 183 47.70 -54.13 -5.47
N LEU A 184 47.55 -54.54 -4.21
CA LEU A 184 46.27 -54.63 -3.52
C LEU A 184 45.64 -53.26 -3.24
N ILE A 185 46.43 -52.26 -2.85
CA ILE A 185 45.93 -50.89 -2.56
C ILE A 185 45.41 -50.20 -3.83
N LEU A 186 46.03 -50.44 -4.99
CA LEU A 186 45.57 -49.87 -6.27
C LEU A 186 44.26 -50.49 -6.75
N GLU A 187 44.04 -51.78 -6.44
CA GLU A 187 42.86 -52.54 -6.86
C GLU A 187 41.64 -52.26 -5.96
N ASP A 188 41.86 -52.05 -4.65
CA ASP A 188 40.77 -51.70 -3.71
C ASP A 188 40.37 -50.21 -3.75
N SER A 189 41.21 -49.29 -4.26
CA SER A 189 40.89 -47.85 -4.30
C SER A 189 39.89 -47.46 -5.41
N MET A 190 39.57 -48.38 -6.34
CA MET A 190 38.55 -48.18 -7.38
C MET A 190 37.21 -48.86 -7.04
N GLU A 191 37.16 -49.71 -6.03
CA GLU A 191 35.93 -50.29 -5.54
C GLU A 191 35.48 -49.53 -4.28
N VAL A 192 34.55 -48.58 -4.44
CA VAL A 192 33.78 -48.06 -3.31
C VAL A 192 32.88 -49.18 -2.81
N LYS A 193 33.44 -50.10 -2.01
CA LYS A 193 32.67 -51.10 -1.28
C LYS A 193 31.74 -50.31 -0.35
N PRO A 194 30.41 -50.47 -0.46
CA PRO A 194 29.49 -49.81 0.45
C PRO A 194 29.88 -50.20 1.86
N VAL A 195 30.13 -49.21 2.72
CA VAL A 195 30.50 -49.43 4.12
C VAL A 195 29.44 -50.32 4.76
N THR A 196 29.76 -51.60 4.93
CA THR A 196 28.84 -52.55 5.55
C THR A 196 28.83 -52.28 7.05
N THR A 197 27.93 -51.42 7.50
CA THR A 197 27.75 -51.16 8.93
C THR A 197 27.11 -52.40 9.56
N ARG A 198 27.92 -53.27 10.19
CA ARG A 198 27.39 -54.28 11.11
C ARG A 198 26.69 -53.54 12.24
N LYS A 199 25.37 -53.77 12.41
CA LYS A 199 24.57 -53.19 13.49
C LYS A 199 25.17 -53.60 14.83
N LEU A 200 25.86 -52.66 15.51
CA LEU A 200 26.24 -52.82 16.91
C LEU A 200 24.95 -52.99 17.73
N ARG A 201 24.89 -54.03 18.56
CA ARG A 201 23.79 -54.21 19.51
C ARG A 201 23.79 -53.01 20.47
N ARG A 202 22.66 -52.32 20.55
CA ARG A 202 22.51 -51.12 21.41
C ARG A 202 22.63 -51.51 22.87
N ARG A 203 23.24 -50.64 23.69
CA ARG A 203 23.18 -50.79 25.15
C ARG A 203 21.76 -50.43 25.62
N PRO A 204 21.20 -51.09 26.64
CA PRO A 204 19.81 -50.87 27.07
C PRO A 204 19.45 -49.41 27.43
N ASN A 205 20.44 -48.58 27.73
CA ASN A 205 20.24 -47.20 28.18
C ASN A 205 20.54 -46.13 27.11
N ASP A 206 20.68 -46.51 25.83
CA ASP A 206 21.03 -45.58 24.76
C ASP A 206 19.76 -45.04 24.08
N PRO A 207 19.46 -43.72 24.14
CA PRO A 207 18.20 -43.17 23.65
C PRO A 207 18.00 -43.45 22.16
N LEU A 208 16.75 -43.67 21.75
CA LEU A 208 16.39 -43.90 20.34
C LEU A 208 16.78 -42.67 19.51
N PRO A 209 17.35 -42.84 18.30
CA PRO A 209 17.57 -41.71 17.41
C PRO A 209 16.21 -41.13 17.04
N VAL A 210 15.92 -39.96 17.59
CA VAL A 210 14.73 -39.19 17.24
C VAL A 210 14.88 -38.78 15.79
N PRO A 211 13.85 -38.94 14.94
CA PRO A 211 13.88 -38.36 13.61
C PRO A 211 13.97 -36.84 13.77
N GLU A 212 15.18 -36.30 13.65
CA GLU A 212 15.36 -34.89 13.37
C GLU A 212 14.57 -34.60 12.11
N LYS A 213 13.57 -33.74 12.25
CA LYS A 213 12.94 -33.07 11.11
C LYS A 213 14.07 -32.32 10.42
N ARG A 214 14.73 -32.97 9.44
CA ARG A 214 15.66 -32.32 8.52
C ARG A 214 14.97 -31.03 8.10
N ARG A 215 15.52 -29.89 8.51
CA ARG A 215 15.31 -28.65 7.76
C ARG A 215 15.63 -29.02 6.34
N LYS A 216 14.60 -29.01 5.48
CA LYS A 216 14.78 -29.15 4.05
C LYS A 216 15.82 -28.09 3.69
N THR A 217 16.97 -28.51 3.16
CA THR A 217 17.85 -27.61 2.42
C THR A 217 16.95 -26.95 1.39
N LEU A 218 16.73 -25.65 1.53
CA LEU A 218 15.92 -24.89 0.58
C LEU A 218 16.55 -25.13 -0.79
N PRO A 219 15.77 -25.49 -1.83
CA PRO A 219 16.34 -25.67 -3.15
C PRO A 219 16.98 -24.34 -3.56
N THR A 220 18.29 -24.36 -3.77
CA THR A 220 19.12 -23.23 -4.24
C THR A 220 18.79 -22.83 -5.68
N GLN A 221 17.70 -23.36 -6.24
CA GLN A 221 17.25 -23.14 -7.59
C GLN A 221 16.03 -22.21 -7.51
N LEU A 222 16.25 -20.92 -7.75
CA LEU A 222 15.18 -19.98 -8.04
C LEU A 222 14.42 -20.51 -9.26
N ASN A 223 13.18 -20.94 -9.05
CA ASN A 223 12.32 -21.40 -10.12
C ASN A 223 11.61 -20.17 -10.69
N PHE A 224 12.05 -19.70 -11.86
CA PHE A 224 11.48 -18.52 -12.54
C PHE A 224 10.18 -18.84 -13.29
N LEU A 225 9.73 -20.10 -13.23
CA LEU A 225 8.50 -20.55 -13.85
C LEU A 225 7.42 -20.63 -12.78
N LEU A 226 6.27 -20.03 -13.08
CA LEU A 226 5.06 -20.18 -12.28
C LEU A 226 4.64 -21.65 -12.27
N ASP A 227 4.05 -22.09 -11.15
CA ASP A 227 3.49 -23.43 -11.08
C ASP A 227 2.24 -23.51 -11.99
N ASP A 228 2.00 -24.68 -12.60
CA ASP A 228 0.85 -24.91 -13.49
C ASP A 228 -0.49 -24.54 -12.81
N SER A 229 -0.56 -24.61 -11.48
CA SER A 229 -1.73 -24.19 -10.71
C SER A 229 -1.98 -22.67 -10.76
N GLU A 230 -0.92 -21.87 -10.65
CA GLU A 230 -0.99 -20.40 -10.67
C GLU A 230 -1.37 -19.93 -12.09
N ILE A 231 -0.74 -20.51 -13.11
CA ILE A 231 -1.06 -20.25 -14.52
C ILE A 231 -2.54 -20.55 -14.80
N MET A 232 -3.06 -21.67 -14.28
CA MET A 232 -4.48 -22.04 -14.44
C MET A 232 -5.43 -21.09 -13.71
N GLU A 233 -5.03 -20.53 -12.57
CA GLU A 233 -5.83 -19.57 -11.81
C GLU A 233 -5.90 -18.23 -12.55
N ASP A 234 -4.77 -17.72 -13.04
CA ASP A 234 -4.70 -16.50 -13.82
C ASP A 234 -5.50 -16.59 -15.13
N ILE A 235 -5.43 -17.72 -15.84
CA ILE A 235 -6.24 -17.95 -17.04
C ILE A 235 -7.75 -17.92 -16.71
N LYS A 236 -8.17 -18.46 -15.56
CA LYS A 236 -9.57 -18.38 -15.11
C LYS A 236 -9.97 -16.94 -14.81
N PHE A 237 -9.10 -16.16 -14.16
CA PHE A 237 -9.34 -14.75 -13.90
C PHE A 237 -9.47 -13.95 -15.20
N ILE A 238 -8.59 -14.17 -16.17
CA ILE A 238 -8.65 -13.52 -17.48
C ILE A 238 -9.94 -13.88 -18.21
N HIS A 239 -10.33 -15.15 -18.23
CA HIS A 239 -11.60 -15.57 -18.86
C HIS A 239 -12.83 -14.96 -18.17
N LYS A 240 -12.80 -14.86 -16.83
CA LYS A 240 -13.88 -14.21 -16.07
C LYS A 240 -13.94 -12.72 -16.38
N ALA A 241 -12.81 -12.02 -16.35
CA ALA A 241 -12.74 -10.59 -16.66
C ALA A 241 -13.15 -10.29 -18.11
N MET A 242 -12.74 -11.13 -19.07
CA MET A 242 -13.21 -11.03 -20.46
C MET A 242 -14.72 -11.25 -20.56
N LYS A 243 -15.26 -12.28 -19.89
CA LYS A 243 -16.70 -12.54 -19.88
C LYS A 243 -17.47 -11.36 -19.28
N ASP A 244 -17.01 -10.82 -18.16
CA ASP A 244 -17.64 -9.68 -17.49
C ASP A 244 -17.58 -8.42 -18.39
N HIS A 245 -16.49 -8.22 -19.13
CA HIS A 245 -16.34 -7.14 -20.11
C HIS A 245 -17.24 -7.30 -21.35
N LEU A 246 -17.44 -8.53 -21.86
CA LEU A 246 -18.38 -8.76 -22.96
C LEU A 246 -19.84 -8.61 -22.51
N VAL A 247 -20.16 -9.00 -21.27
CA VAL A 247 -21.50 -8.82 -20.68
C VAL A 247 -21.78 -7.32 -20.44
N SER A 248 -20.79 -6.54 -19.99
CA SER A 248 -20.97 -5.08 -19.81
C SER A 248 -21.15 -4.30 -21.11
N ASN A 249 -20.65 -4.82 -22.24
CA ASN A 249 -20.78 -4.20 -23.56
C ASN A 249 -21.98 -4.73 -24.39
N GLY A 250 -22.80 -5.62 -23.83
CA GLY A 250 -24.05 -6.07 -24.44
C GLY A 250 -23.91 -7.00 -25.65
N GLU A 251 -22.76 -7.65 -25.84
CA GLU A 251 -22.50 -8.51 -27.01
C GLU A 251 -22.75 -10.02 -26.78
N LEU A 252 -23.15 -10.41 -25.57
CA LEU A 252 -23.56 -11.78 -25.24
C LEU A 252 -24.86 -11.76 -24.42
N GLN A 253 -25.96 -12.23 -25.03
CA GLN A 253 -27.18 -12.67 -24.33
C GLN A 253 -27.00 -14.09 -23.78
#